data_AF-A0A838VRK0-F1
#
_entry.id   AF-A0A838VRK0-F1
#
_cell.length_a   1.000
_cell.length_b   1.000
_cell.length_c   1.000
_cell.angle_alpha   90.00
_cell.angle_beta   90.00
_cell.angle_gamma   90.00
#
_symmetry.space_group_name_H-M   'P 1'
#
loop_
_entity.id
_entity.type
_entity.pdbx_description
1 polymer ?
#
loop_
_entity_poly.entity_id
_entity_poly.type
_entity_poly.pdbx_seq_one_letter_code
_entity_poly.pdbx_strand_id
1 'polypeptide(L)'
;MSDHEPLIYCTNPACANPMNALGKRICDCQTPLTYRYLWATGEAASQIPIGEKVAERYQVTAPQIWLDTLPGLPPEIPQQLPEEIIPYLRLYPQRLHIPEVYGLAIIPDKPEILLLENVPIQNGQLYPAIQNAWHQATAVRQLYWLWQILELWVPMTELGVAANLLVPDNLRVEGWRVRLLEVQDSRHEATLKQLGECWQAWLADAQSSIVQPLTAIITQMCADDVDYHAISPQLNQLLLATAAELPLRLQVAGATDTGPGRTQNEDSCFPGIG
;
A
#
# COMPACT_ATOMS: atom_id res chain seq x y z
N MET A 1 -19.02 31.45 -5.80
CA MET A 1 -18.06 30.36 -5.50
C MET A 1 -16.69 31.00 -5.60
N SER A 2 -15.97 31.15 -4.49
CA SER A 2 -14.69 31.84 -4.50
C SER A 2 -13.63 30.89 -5.08
N ASP A 3 -13.06 31.24 -6.23
CA ASP A 3 -11.92 30.57 -6.88
C ASP A 3 -10.63 30.78 -6.06
N HIS A 4 -10.59 30.27 -4.83
CA HIS A 4 -9.33 30.17 -4.12
C HIS A 4 -8.69 28.84 -4.47
N GLU A 5 -7.59 28.89 -5.22
CA GLU A 5 -6.73 27.73 -5.42
C GLU A 5 -6.39 27.12 -4.05
N PRO A 6 -6.53 25.79 -3.89
CA PRO A 6 -6.20 25.14 -2.63
C PRO A 6 -4.74 25.37 -2.25
N LEU A 7 -4.48 25.40 -0.95
CA LEU A 7 -3.16 25.72 -0.37
C LEU A 7 -2.58 24.53 0.40
N ILE A 8 -1.26 24.51 0.54
CA ILE A 8 -0.51 23.60 1.42
C ILE A 8 0.33 24.41 2.40
N TYR A 9 0.30 24.03 3.69
CA TYR A 9 1.04 24.71 4.74
C TYR A 9 2.39 24.03 5.01
N CYS A 10 3.42 24.86 5.18
CA CYS A 10 4.75 24.42 5.56
C CYS A 10 4.76 23.77 6.94
N THR A 11 5.48 22.66 7.08
CA THR A 11 5.63 21.92 8.34
C THR A 11 6.65 22.55 9.30
N ASN A 12 7.41 23.55 8.86
CA ASN A 12 8.38 24.25 9.70
C ASN A 12 7.66 25.25 10.63
N PRO A 13 7.67 25.05 11.96
CA PRO A 13 6.98 25.94 12.90
C PRO A 13 7.60 27.35 12.97
N ALA A 14 8.82 27.54 12.49
CA ALA A 14 9.50 28.85 12.43
C ALA A 14 9.28 29.58 11.09
N CYS A 15 8.47 29.05 10.16
CA CYS A 15 8.23 29.67 8.88
C CYS A 15 7.34 30.91 9.01
N ALA A 16 7.85 32.08 8.60
CA ALA A 16 7.09 33.33 8.63
C ALA A 16 5.91 33.35 7.65
N ASN A 17 6.03 32.65 6.51
CA ASN A 17 5.01 32.58 5.46
C ASN A 17 4.74 31.10 5.11
N PRO A 18 3.95 30.37 5.92
CA PRO A 18 3.78 28.93 5.73
C PRO A 18 2.86 28.56 4.57
N MET A 19 2.08 29.48 4.02
CA MET A 19 1.14 29.21 2.93
C MET A 19 1.85 29.06 1.58
N ASN A 20 1.54 28.00 0.86
CA ASN A 20 2.07 27.74 -0.49
C ASN A 20 0.95 27.26 -1.42
N ALA A 21 1.05 27.58 -2.71
CA ALA A 21 0.18 26.99 -3.72
C ALA A 21 0.44 25.48 -3.86
N LEU A 22 -0.60 24.69 -4.16
CA LEU A 22 -0.43 23.26 -4.47
C LEU A 22 0.53 23.05 -5.65
N GLY A 23 1.27 21.94 -5.62
CA GLY A 23 2.27 21.58 -6.63
C GLY A 23 3.68 22.11 -6.33
N LYS A 24 3.83 23.12 -5.47
CA LYS A 24 5.14 23.58 -5.02
C LYS A 24 5.82 22.49 -4.17
N ARG A 25 7.11 22.24 -4.40
CA ARG A 25 7.89 21.20 -3.68
C ARG A 25 8.66 21.72 -2.47
N ILE A 26 9.01 23.00 -2.48
CA ILE A 26 9.86 23.62 -1.46
C ILE A 26 9.20 24.95 -1.06
N CYS A 27 9.07 25.22 0.23
CA CYS A 27 8.57 26.49 0.75
C CYS A 27 9.63 27.61 0.61
N ASP A 28 9.24 28.88 0.69
CA ASP A 28 10.17 30.02 0.61
C ASP A 28 11.25 29.97 1.71
N CYS A 29 10.93 29.39 2.87
CA CYS A 29 11.88 29.12 3.94
C CYS A 29 12.82 27.91 3.68
N GLN A 30 12.85 27.39 2.45
CA GLN A 30 13.65 26.22 2.01
C GLN A 30 13.25 24.87 2.63
N THR A 31 12.16 24.80 3.39
CA THR A 31 11.64 23.54 3.92
C THR A 31 10.90 22.77 2.81
N PRO A 32 11.22 21.49 2.54
CA PRO A 32 10.44 20.65 1.64
C PRO A 32 8.99 20.55 2.08
N LEU A 33 8.05 20.72 1.15
CA LEU A 33 6.63 20.64 1.43
C LEU A 33 6.19 19.17 1.50
N THR A 34 5.41 18.84 2.52
CA THR A 34 4.90 17.49 2.74
C THR A 34 3.50 17.38 2.14
N TYR A 35 3.31 16.47 1.18
CA TYR A 35 1.99 16.12 0.65
C TYR A 35 1.58 14.78 1.25
N ARG A 36 0.62 14.80 2.17
CA ARG A 36 0.08 13.60 2.80
C ARG A 36 -1.32 13.35 2.26
N TYR A 37 -1.42 12.41 1.32
CA TYR A 37 -2.70 11.90 0.84
C TYR A 37 -3.18 10.81 1.78
N LEU A 38 -4.41 10.94 2.23
CA LEU A 38 -5.09 10.10 3.19
C LEU A 38 -6.24 9.38 2.50
N TRP A 39 -6.53 8.17 2.97
CA TRP A 39 -7.77 7.49 2.63
C TRP A 39 -8.83 7.82 3.69
N ALA A 40 -9.97 8.35 3.26
CA ALA A 40 -11.10 8.63 4.12
C ALA A 40 -12.11 7.48 4.02
N THR A 41 -12.31 6.75 5.12
CA THR A 41 -13.07 5.50 5.12
C THR A 41 -14.57 5.74 5.04
N GLY A 42 -15.29 4.70 4.59
CA GLY A 42 -16.75 4.66 4.61
C GLY A 42 -17.45 5.46 3.51
N GLU A 43 -18.73 5.12 3.30
CA GLU A 43 -19.56 5.71 2.24
C GLU A 43 -19.79 7.21 2.44
N ALA A 44 -19.89 7.69 3.68
CA ALA A 44 -20.06 9.11 3.96
C ALA A 44 -18.93 9.97 3.37
N ALA A 45 -17.69 9.45 3.36
CA ALA A 45 -16.54 10.13 2.81
C ALA A 45 -16.53 10.15 1.26
N SER A 46 -17.08 9.11 0.62
CA SER A 46 -17.14 9.02 -0.85
C SER A 46 -18.17 10.00 -1.45
N GLN A 47 -19.18 10.39 -0.66
CA GLN A 47 -20.22 11.34 -1.07
C GLN A 47 -19.81 12.81 -0.90
N ILE A 48 -18.65 13.10 -0.29
CA ILE A 48 -18.19 14.49 -0.16
C ILE A 48 -17.66 14.98 -1.53
N PRO A 49 -18.17 16.11 -2.05
CA PRO A 49 -17.75 16.67 -3.32
C PRO A 49 -16.23 16.90 -3.42
N ILE A 50 -15.66 16.53 -4.57
CA ILE A 50 -14.28 16.90 -4.93
C ILE A 50 -14.17 18.42 -4.93
N GLY A 51 -13.10 18.94 -4.32
CA GLY A 51 -12.89 20.37 -4.13
C GLY A 51 -13.39 20.90 -2.79
N GLU A 52 -14.22 20.15 -2.05
CA GLU A 52 -14.63 20.54 -0.70
C GLU A 52 -13.46 20.50 0.29
N LYS A 53 -13.47 21.43 1.24
CA LYS A 53 -12.52 21.45 2.36
C LYS A 53 -13.23 20.98 3.62
N VAL A 54 -12.78 19.84 4.14
CA VAL A 54 -13.35 19.17 5.32
C VAL A 54 -12.58 19.59 6.57
N ALA A 55 -13.31 19.93 7.64
CA ALA A 55 -12.77 20.31 8.95
C ALA A 55 -11.69 21.42 8.86
N GLU A 56 -11.83 22.35 7.91
CA GLU A 56 -10.86 23.41 7.61
C GLU A 56 -9.42 22.93 7.33
N ARG A 57 -9.23 21.64 7.05
CA ARG A 57 -7.91 21.01 6.97
C ARG A 57 -7.73 20.08 5.77
N TYR A 58 -8.72 19.25 5.48
CA TYR A 58 -8.56 18.19 4.48
C TYR A 58 -9.19 18.62 3.16
N GLN A 59 -8.39 18.70 2.12
CA GLN A 59 -8.87 19.02 0.77
C GLN A 59 -9.28 17.73 0.06
N VAL A 60 -10.55 17.61 -0.35
CA VAL A 60 -11.01 16.45 -1.13
C VAL A 60 -10.48 16.55 -2.56
N THR A 61 -9.58 15.63 -2.94
CA THR A 61 -8.94 15.63 -4.27
C THR A 61 -9.49 14.57 -5.22
N ALA A 62 -10.05 13.49 -4.66
CA ALA A 62 -10.82 12.47 -5.38
C ALA A 62 -11.78 11.79 -4.39
N PRO A 63 -12.71 10.93 -4.84
CA PRO A 63 -13.56 10.16 -3.93
C PRO A 63 -12.70 9.42 -2.91
N GLN A 64 -12.93 9.67 -1.62
CA GLN A 64 -12.19 9.12 -0.48
C GLN A 64 -10.67 9.42 -0.43
N ILE A 65 -10.12 10.22 -1.35
CA ILE A 65 -8.71 10.64 -1.34
C ILE A 65 -8.63 12.11 -0.93
N TRP A 66 -8.17 12.33 0.29
CA TRP A 66 -8.08 13.65 0.87
C TRP A 66 -6.63 14.05 1.09
N LEU A 67 -6.29 15.30 0.78
CA LEU A 67 -4.98 15.87 1.05
C LEU A 67 -5.02 16.63 2.37
N ASP A 68 -4.14 16.28 3.31
CA ASP A 68 -3.93 17.11 4.50
C ASP A 68 -3.20 18.41 4.11
N THR A 69 -3.89 19.54 4.27
CA THR A 69 -3.30 20.86 3.99
C THR A 69 -2.47 21.41 5.15
N LEU A 70 -2.60 20.84 6.36
CA LEU A 70 -1.90 21.26 7.58
C LEU A 70 -1.07 20.11 8.18
N PRO A 71 -0.16 19.45 7.42
CA PRO A 71 0.57 18.26 7.86
C PRO A 71 1.58 18.52 8.99
N GLY A 72 1.85 19.79 9.31
CA GLY A 72 2.69 20.20 10.44
C GLY A 72 1.95 20.21 11.78
N LEU A 73 0.61 20.10 11.78
CA LEU A 73 -0.22 20.05 12.97
C LEU A 73 -0.64 18.60 13.24
N PRO A 74 -0.73 18.18 14.52
CA PRO A 74 -1.27 16.86 14.85
C PRO A 74 -2.72 16.74 14.34
N PRO A 75 -3.13 15.56 13.84
CA PRO A 75 -4.52 15.28 13.51
C PRO A 75 -5.42 15.35 14.74
N GLU A 76 -6.72 15.45 14.49
CA GLU A 76 -7.70 15.39 15.57
C GLU A 76 -7.82 13.94 16.07
N ILE A 77 -7.73 13.78 17.39
CA ILE A 77 -7.82 12.50 18.09
C ILE A 77 -8.88 12.66 19.19
N PRO A 78 -10.02 11.94 19.11
CA PRO A 78 -11.05 12.02 20.13
C PRO A 78 -10.56 11.42 21.45
N GLN A 79 -11.20 11.81 22.55
CA GLN A 79 -10.91 11.24 23.86
C GLN A 79 -11.24 9.75 23.94
N GLN A 80 -12.30 9.33 23.26
CA GLN A 80 -12.69 7.93 23.13
C GLN A 80 -12.37 7.45 21.71
N LEU A 81 -11.47 6.48 21.61
CA LEU A 81 -11.10 5.90 20.33
C LEU A 81 -12.18 4.91 19.86
N PRO A 82 -12.61 4.97 18.59
CA PRO A 82 -13.66 4.08 18.09
C PRO A 82 -13.12 2.66 17.89
N GLU A 83 -13.94 1.63 18.15
CA GLU A 83 -13.49 0.22 18.10
C GLU A 83 -12.97 -0.20 16.72
N GLU A 84 -13.42 0.46 15.66
CA GLU A 84 -12.99 0.22 14.27
C GLU A 84 -11.47 0.43 14.06
N ILE A 85 -10.77 1.14 14.97
CA ILE A 85 -9.32 1.28 14.87
C ILE A 85 -8.55 0.04 15.38
N ILE A 86 -9.19 -0.79 16.20
CA ILE A 86 -8.52 -1.90 16.90
C ILE A 86 -7.81 -2.85 15.92
N PRO A 87 -8.42 -3.28 14.79
CA PRO A 87 -7.72 -4.12 13.82
C PRO A 87 -6.43 -3.48 13.30
N TYR A 88 -6.43 -2.19 12.97
CA TYR A 88 -5.23 -1.49 12.51
C TYR A 88 -4.12 -1.46 13.57
N LEU A 89 -4.49 -1.19 14.83
CA LEU A 89 -3.51 -1.18 15.93
C LEU A 89 -2.90 -2.56 16.17
N ARG A 90 -3.71 -3.63 16.08
CA ARG A 90 -3.24 -5.01 16.26
C ARG A 90 -2.42 -5.51 15.07
N LEU A 91 -2.76 -5.09 13.85
CA LEU A 91 -2.06 -5.42 12.60
C LEU A 91 -0.85 -4.52 12.30
N TYR A 92 -0.44 -3.66 13.25
CA TYR A 92 0.75 -2.83 13.07
C TYR A 92 2.04 -3.58 12.66
N PRO A 93 2.32 -4.82 13.13
CA PRO A 93 3.48 -5.56 12.64
C PRO A 93 3.43 -5.87 11.13
N GLN A 94 2.25 -5.74 10.51
CA GLN A 94 1.94 -5.99 9.11
C GLN A 94 1.79 -4.68 8.33
N ARG A 95 2.23 -3.54 8.87
CA ARG A 95 2.16 -2.19 8.26
C ARG A 95 2.81 -2.04 6.88
N LEU A 96 3.57 -3.02 6.41
CA LEU A 96 4.01 -3.04 5.00
C LEU A 96 2.84 -3.29 4.03
N HIS A 97 1.77 -3.91 4.52
CA HIS A 97 0.59 -4.32 3.79
C HIS A 97 -0.70 -3.68 4.31
N ILE A 98 -0.74 -3.24 5.57
CA ILE A 98 -1.93 -2.69 6.22
C ILE A 98 -1.73 -1.18 6.42
N PRO A 99 -2.73 -0.33 6.11
CA PRO A 99 -2.65 1.09 6.36
C PRO A 99 -2.68 1.40 7.87
N GLU A 100 -2.35 2.63 8.23
CA GLU A 100 -2.23 3.07 9.62
C GLU A 100 -3.25 4.16 9.92
N VAL A 101 -3.73 4.21 11.17
CA VAL A 101 -4.66 5.26 11.60
C VAL A 101 -3.94 6.59 11.68
N TYR A 102 -4.42 7.56 10.91
CA TYR A 102 -3.92 8.92 10.94
C TYR A 102 -4.66 9.75 11.99
N GLY A 103 -6.00 9.72 11.96
CA GLY A 103 -6.86 10.48 12.87
C GLY A 103 -8.31 10.45 12.40
N LEU A 104 -9.13 11.35 12.92
CA LEU A 104 -10.54 11.45 12.56
C LEU A 104 -10.85 12.83 11.99
N ALA A 105 -11.75 12.87 11.00
CA ALA A 105 -12.36 14.10 10.54
C ALA A 105 -13.76 14.22 11.14
N ILE A 106 -13.96 15.27 11.94
CA ILE A 106 -15.24 15.58 12.55
C ILE A 106 -15.96 16.61 11.68
N ILE A 107 -17.13 16.22 11.16
CA ILE A 107 -17.98 17.10 10.37
C ILE A 107 -19.30 17.27 11.13
N PRO A 108 -19.79 18.51 11.35
CA PRO A 108 -21.08 18.73 11.98
C PRO A 108 -22.19 17.92 11.31
N ASP A 109 -23.03 17.28 12.11
CA ASP A 109 -24.19 16.49 11.68
C ASP A 109 -23.88 15.27 10.78
N LYS A 110 -22.63 14.83 10.71
CA LYS A 110 -22.20 13.61 10.00
C LYS A 110 -21.46 12.66 10.95
N PRO A 111 -21.43 11.34 10.66
CA PRO A 111 -20.56 10.42 11.37
C PRO A 111 -19.10 10.84 11.23
N GLU A 112 -18.30 10.55 12.27
CA GLU A 112 -16.85 10.72 12.22
C GLU A 112 -16.26 9.88 11.08
N ILE A 113 -15.29 10.44 10.37
CA ILE A 113 -14.64 9.78 9.24
C ILE A 113 -13.22 9.43 9.66
N LEU A 114 -12.89 8.14 9.71
CA LEU A 114 -11.55 7.66 9.96
C LEU A 114 -10.65 7.97 8.77
N LEU A 115 -9.51 8.56 9.06
CA LEU A 115 -8.48 8.87 8.08
C LEU A 115 -7.32 7.90 8.25
N LEU A 116 -6.92 7.28 7.14
CA LEU A 116 -5.81 6.34 7.09
C LEU A 116 -4.63 6.95 6.34
N GLU A 117 -3.44 6.77 6.90
CA GLU A 117 -2.17 7.01 6.23
C GLU A 117 -1.46 5.68 5.91
N ASN A 118 -0.27 5.75 5.31
CA ASN A 118 0.40 4.56 4.80
C ASN A 118 -0.54 3.74 3.88
N VAL A 119 -1.32 4.44 3.08
CA VAL A 119 -2.28 3.89 2.11
C VAL A 119 -1.63 3.77 0.73
N PRO A 120 -2.14 2.90 -0.16
CA PRO A 120 -1.59 2.70 -1.50
C PRO A 120 -1.97 3.85 -2.45
N ILE A 121 -1.56 5.08 -2.13
CA ILE A 121 -1.79 6.30 -2.91
C ILE A 121 -0.44 6.90 -3.32
N GLN A 122 -0.28 7.19 -4.61
CA GLN A 122 0.86 7.92 -5.16
C GLN A 122 0.36 9.18 -5.87
N ASN A 123 0.82 10.36 -5.42
CA ASN A 123 0.46 11.65 -6.02
C ASN A 123 -1.06 11.86 -6.20
N GLY A 124 -1.85 11.47 -5.19
CA GLY A 124 -3.31 11.59 -5.22
C GLY A 124 -4.04 10.53 -6.05
N GLN A 125 -3.33 9.50 -6.54
CA GLN A 125 -3.92 8.40 -7.30
C GLN A 125 -3.68 7.07 -6.60
N LEU A 126 -4.69 6.19 -6.59
CA LEU A 126 -4.52 4.84 -6.06
C LEU A 126 -3.58 4.01 -6.95
N TYR A 127 -2.77 3.17 -6.32
CA TYR A 127 -2.17 2.04 -7.01
C TYR A 127 -3.25 1.12 -7.61
N PRO A 128 -2.94 0.40 -8.70
CA PRO A 128 -3.92 -0.46 -9.35
C PRO A 128 -4.41 -1.55 -8.40
N ALA A 129 -5.69 -1.88 -8.50
CA ALA A 129 -6.23 -3.10 -7.90
C ALA A 129 -5.48 -4.31 -8.45
N ILE A 130 -5.31 -5.35 -7.63
CA ILE A 130 -4.54 -6.54 -7.97
C ILE A 130 -5.02 -7.17 -9.28
N GLN A 131 -6.33 -7.23 -9.48
CA GLN A 131 -6.95 -7.75 -10.71
C GLN A 131 -6.50 -6.99 -11.98
N ASN A 132 -6.35 -5.66 -11.90
CA ASN A 132 -5.95 -4.84 -13.05
C ASN A 132 -4.47 -5.01 -13.39
N ALA A 133 -3.64 -5.36 -12.40
CA ALA A 133 -2.21 -5.57 -12.57
C ALA A 133 -1.83 -7.05 -12.80
N TRP A 134 -2.75 -7.97 -12.53
CA TRP A 134 -2.50 -9.41 -12.51
C TRP A 134 -1.94 -9.93 -13.83
N HIS A 135 -2.65 -9.69 -14.94
CA HIS A 135 -2.26 -10.19 -16.27
C HIS A 135 -0.87 -9.70 -16.72
N GLN A 136 -0.51 -8.46 -16.35
CA GLN A 136 0.77 -7.86 -16.75
C GLN A 136 1.96 -8.32 -15.91
N ALA A 137 1.69 -8.98 -14.78
CA ALA A 137 2.72 -9.42 -13.85
C ALA A 137 3.43 -10.69 -14.34
N THR A 138 4.72 -10.82 -14.02
CA THR A 138 5.46 -12.06 -14.25
C THR A 138 4.95 -13.18 -13.34
N ALA A 139 5.23 -14.44 -13.68
CA ALA A 139 4.79 -15.60 -12.92
C ALA A 139 5.23 -15.54 -11.44
N VAL A 140 6.50 -15.17 -11.21
CA VAL A 140 7.05 -14.96 -9.86
C VAL A 140 6.30 -13.85 -9.12
N ARG A 141 5.93 -12.77 -9.81
CA ARG A 141 5.21 -11.64 -9.20
C ARG A 141 3.78 -12.02 -8.83
N GLN A 142 3.08 -12.73 -9.69
CA GLN A 142 1.75 -13.28 -9.41
C GLN A 142 1.76 -14.17 -8.17
N LEU A 143 2.66 -15.16 -8.12
CA LEU A 143 2.81 -16.04 -6.96
C LEU A 143 3.21 -15.30 -5.69
N TYR A 144 4.08 -14.29 -5.80
CA TYR A 144 4.52 -13.53 -4.64
C TYR A 144 3.40 -12.69 -4.03
N TRP A 145 2.51 -12.12 -4.86
CA TRP A 145 1.33 -11.43 -4.36
C TRP A 145 0.35 -12.37 -3.66
N LEU A 146 0.08 -13.55 -4.22
CA LEU A 146 -0.75 -14.56 -3.55
C LEU A 146 -0.15 -15.00 -2.21
N TRP A 147 1.16 -15.21 -2.18
CA TRP A 147 1.88 -15.56 -0.96
C TRP A 147 1.72 -14.47 0.11
N GLN A 148 1.88 -13.19 -0.23
CA GLN A 148 1.66 -12.10 0.72
C GLN A 148 0.21 -12.03 1.23
N ILE A 149 -0.79 -12.24 0.35
CA ILE A 149 -2.19 -12.31 0.77
C ILE A 149 -2.41 -13.46 1.75
N LEU A 150 -1.81 -14.62 1.48
CA LEU A 150 -1.91 -15.80 2.36
C LEU A 150 -1.25 -15.55 3.72
N GLU A 151 -0.08 -14.91 3.77
CA GLU A 151 0.58 -14.58 5.05
C GLU A 151 -0.24 -13.60 5.91
N LEU A 152 -1.09 -12.77 5.30
CA LEU A 152 -2.03 -11.91 6.03
C LEU A 152 -3.26 -12.68 6.54
N TRP A 153 -3.55 -13.87 6.01
CA TRP A 153 -4.75 -14.64 6.33
C TRP A 153 -4.87 -14.94 7.82
N VAL A 154 -3.82 -15.49 8.43
CA VAL A 154 -3.82 -15.88 9.85
C VAL A 154 -4.09 -14.70 10.78
N PRO A 155 -3.28 -13.62 10.78
CA PRO A 155 -3.49 -12.50 11.70
C PRO A 155 -4.82 -11.77 11.46
N MET A 156 -5.33 -11.74 10.23
CA MET A 156 -6.63 -11.14 9.93
C MET A 156 -7.81 -12.03 10.34
N THR A 157 -7.65 -13.36 10.31
CA THR A 157 -8.67 -14.30 10.79
C THR A 157 -8.81 -14.24 12.30
N GLU A 158 -7.69 -14.18 13.03
CA GLU A 158 -7.68 -14.02 14.50
C GLU A 158 -8.42 -12.76 14.97
N LEU A 159 -8.46 -11.73 14.13
CA LEU A 159 -9.15 -10.47 14.38
C LEU A 159 -10.55 -10.39 13.75
N GLY A 160 -11.00 -11.45 13.05
CA GLY A 160 -12.31 -11.51 12.41
C GLY A 160 -12.47 -10.54 11.23
N VAL A 161 -11.38 -10.17 10.55
CA VAL A 161 -11.38 -9.21 9.44
C VAL A 161 -10.85 -9.79 8.12
N ALA A 162 -10.61 -11.10 8.05
CA ALA A 162 -10.06 -11.77 6.87
C ALA A 162 -10.90 -11.62 5.59
N ALA A 163 -12.19 -11.31 5.69
CA ALA A 163 -13.04 -11.04 4.52
C ALA A 163 -12.53 -9.86 3.66
N ASN A 164 -11.78 -8.94 4.25
CA ASN A 164 -11.13 -7.84 3.53
C ASN A 164 -10.12 -8.33 2.47
N LEU A 165 -9.56 -9.55 2.62
CA LEU A 165 -8.68 -10.18 1.62
C LEU A 165 -9.44 -10.78 0.44
N LEU A 166 -10.77 -10.92 0.55
CA LEU A 166 -11.63 -11.45 -0.50
C LEU A 166 -12.11 -10.37 -1.47
N VAL A 167 -11.82 -9.09 -1.20
CA VAL A 167 -12.27 -7.94 -2.00
C VAL A 167 -11.13 -7.48 -2.92
N PRO A 168 -11.15 -7.81 -4.23
CA PRO A 168 -10.02 -7.51 -5.12
C PRO A 168 -9.71 -6.02 -5.24
N ASP A 169 -10.72 -5.16 -5.15
CA ASP A 169 -10.54 -3.70 -5.20
C ASP A 169 -9.98 -3.09 -3.91
N ASN A 170 -10.00 -3.85 -2.80
CA ASN A 170 -9.32 -3.47 -1.57
C ASN A 170 -7.82 -3.84 -1.62
N LEU A 171 -7.44 -4.81 -2.45
CA LEU A 171 -6.06 -5.24 -2.64
C LEU A 171 -5.38 -4.44 -3.75
N ARG A 172 -4.44 -3.56 -3.37
CA ARG A 172 -3.65 -2.74 -4.30
C ARG A 172 -2.24 -3.28 -4.43
N VAL A 173 -1.64 -3.11 -5.60
CA VAL A 173 -0.25 -3.53 -5.84
C VAL A 173 0.67 -2.35 -6.11
N GLU A 174 1.75 -2.30 -5.34
CA GLU A 174 2.82 -1.34 -5.51
C GLU A 174 4.11 -2.10 -5.82
N GLY A 175 4.40 -2.27 -7.10
CA GLY A 175 5.54 -3.07 -7.53
C GLY A 175 5.43 -4.50 -7.00
N TRP A 176 6.25 -4.85 -6.01
CA TRP A 176 6.35 -6.22 -5.48
C TRP A 176 5.42 -6.51 -4.32
N ARG A 177 4.84 -5.49 -3.70
CA ARG A 177 4.00 -5.65 -2.51
C ARG A 177 2.52 -5.48 -2.81
N VAL A 178 1.70 -6.26 -2.11
CA VAL A 178 0.25 -6.09 -1.96
C VAL A 178 0.01 -5.20 -0.74
N ARG A 179 -0.97 -4.31 -0.82
CA ARG A 179 -1.38 -3.42 0.27
C ARG A 179 -2.90 -3.35 0.30
N LEU A 180 -3.49 -3.44 1.49
CA LEU A 180 -4.91 -3.13 1.68
C LEU A 180 -5.13 -1.63 1.59
N LEU A 181 -6.30 -1.25 1.09
CA LEU A 181 -6.75 0.13 1.07
C LEU A 181 -7.35 0.53 2.43
N GLU A 182 -8.17 -0.35 3.00
CA GLU A 182 -8.74 -0.22 4.34
C GLU A 182 -9.10 -1.60 4.93
N VAL A 183 -9.32 -1.64 6.23
CA VAL A 183 -9.93 -2.76 6.95
C VAL A 183 -11.34 -2.35 7.32
N GLN A 184 -12.32 -2.89 6.62
CA GLN A 184 -13.74 -2.69 6.90
C GLN A 184 -14.18 -3.63 8.03
N ASP A 185 -15.18 -3.20 8.82
CA ASP A 185 -15.81 -4.10 9.78
C ASP A 185 -16.53 -5.22 9.02
N SER A 186 -15.89 -6.38 9.03
CA SER A 186 -16.34 -7.56 8.34
C SER A 186 -16.31 -8.74 9.32
N ARG A 187 -17.01 -8.61 10.47
CA ARG A 187 -17.19 -9.69 11.48
C ARG A 187 -17.88 -10.98 10.95
N HIS A 188 -17.87 -11.20 9.64
CA HIS A 188 -18.23 -12.45 9.00
C HIS A 188 -16.99 -13.34 8.92
N GLU A 189 -17.16 -14.60 9.27
CA GLU A 189 -16.10 -15.59 9.24
C GLU A 189 -15.76 -15.94 7.78
N ALA A 190 -14.65 -15.38 7.30
CA ALA A 190 -14.11 -15.73 6.00
C ALA A 190 -13.36 -17.05 6.09
N THR A 191 -13.51 -17.89 5.07
CA THR A 191 -12.89 -19.22 5.01
C THR A 191 -11.81 -19.28 3.94
N LEU A 192 -10.83 -20.16 4.14
CA LEU A 192 -9.76 -20.35 3.16
C LEU A 192 -10.31 -20.86 1.81
N LYS A 193 -11.45 -21.55 1.83
CA LYS A 193 -12.24 -21.92 0.66
C LYS A 193 -12.69 -20.70 -0.15
N GLN A 194 -13.27 -19.69 0.50
CA GLN A 194 -13.66 -18.44 -0.17
C GLN A 194 -12.45 -17.69 -0.74
N LEU A 195 -11.29 -17.75 -0.08
CA LEU A 195 -10.06 -17.20 -0.64
C LEU A 195 -9.64 -17.94 -1.91
N GLY A 196 -9.72 -19.28 -1.90
CA GLY A 196 -9.47 -20.12 -3.08
C GLY A 196 -10.44 -19.80 -4.23
N GLU A 197 -11.73 -19.65 -3.94
CA GLU A 197 -12.76 -19.27 -4.92
C GLU A 197 -12.47 -17.89 -5.54
N CYS A 198 -12.02 -16.92 -4.74
CA CYS A 198 -11.60 -15.60 -5.23
C CYS A 198 -10.41 -15.73 -6.21
N TRP A 199 -9.39 -16.51 -5.85
CA TRP A 199 -8.22 -16.73 -6.71
C TRP A 199 -8.52 -17.55 -7.96
N GLN A 200 -9.54 -18.41 -7.92
CA GLN A 200 -9.96 -19.19 -9.09
C GLN A 200 -10.37 -18.28 -10.25
N ALA A 201 -10.98 -17.12 -9.97
CA ALA A 201 -11.32 -16.12 -10.98
C ALA A 201 -10.08 -15.53 -11.69
N TRP A 202 -8.91 -15.54 -11.04
CA TRP A 202 -7.66 -14.98 -11.58
C TRP A 202 -6.86 -15.99 -12.41
N LEU A 203 -7.23 -17.28 -12.40
CA LEU A 203 -6.51 -18.32 -13.16
C LEU A 203 -6.54 -18.09 -14.68
N ALA A 204 -7.62 -17.50 -15.21
CA ALA A 204 -7.78 -17.24 -16.64
C ALA A 204 -6.67 -16.32 -17.19
N ASP A 205 -6.20 -15.39 -16.37
CA ASP A 205 -5.18 -14.40 -16.71
C ASP A 205 -3.82 -14.66 -16.03
N ALA A 206 -3.65 -15.85 -15.44
CA ALA A 206 -2.38 -16.25 -14.84
C ALA A 206 -1.35 -16.62 -15.92
N GLN A 207 -0.07 -16.43 -15.60
CA GLN A 207 1.02 -16.81 -16.50
C GLN A 207 1.02 -18.32 -16.77
N SER A 208 1.13 -18.70 -18.03
CA SER A 208 0.96 -20.09 -18.48
C SER A 208 1.86 -21.09 -17.77
N SER A 209 3.07 -20.68 -17.36
CA SER A 209 4.03 -21.52 -16.64
C SER A 209 3.56 -21.94 -15.24
N ILE A 210 2.62 -21.21 -14.63
CA ILE A 210 2.15 -21.48 -13.26
C ILE A 210 0.69 -21.92 -13.20
N VAL A 211 -0.08 -21.84 -14.30
CA VAL A 211 -1.53 -22.17 -14.30
C VAL A 211 -1.79 -23.56 -13.72
N GLN A 212 -1.12 -24.59 -14.22
CA GLN A 212 -1.36 -25.97 -13.78
C GLN A 212 -1.00 -26.19 -12.29
N PRO A 213 0.21 -25.86 -11.80
CA PRO A 213 0.52 -26.06 -10.39
C PRO A 213 -0.32 -25.16 -9.47
N LEU A 214 -0.65 -23.93 -9.88
CA LEU A 214 -1.52 -23.04 -9.10
C LEU A 214 -2.96 -23.57 -9.04
N THR A 215 -3.49 -24.15 -10.12
CA THR A 215 -4.81 -24.78 -10.15
C THR A 215 -4.91 -25.91 -9.12
N ALA A 216 -3.85 -26.72 -8.96
CA ALA A 216 -3.84 -27.79 -7.96
C ALA A 216 -3.97 -27.23 -6.53
N ILE A 217 -3.21 -26.17 -6.22
CA ILE A 217 -3.27 -25.50 -4.91
C ILE A 217 -4.66 -24.90 -4.67
N ILE A 218 -5.22 -24.17 -5.64
CA ILE A 218 -6.56 -23.57 -5.53
C ILE A 218 -7.64 -24.63 -5.37
N THR A 219 -7.53 -25.75 -6.10
CA THR A 219 -8.47 -26.87 -5.96
C THR A 219 -8.46 -27.43 -4.54
N GLN A 220 -7.27 -27.54 -3.93
CA GLN A 220 -7.14 -27.96 -2.53
C GLN A 220 -7.69 -26.90 -1.56
N MET A 221 -7.49 -25.61 -1.84
CA MET A 221 -8.10 -24.53 -1.06
C MET A 221 -9.63 -24.62 -1.07
N CYS A 222 -10.22 -25.01 -2.19
CA CYS A 222 -11.67 -25.14 -2.33
C CYS A 222 -12.26 -26.44 -1.74
N ALA A 223 -11.42 -27.35 -1.23
CA ALA A 223 -11.87 -28.56 -0.58
C ALA A 223 -12.48 -28.26 0.80
N ASP A 224 -13.36 -29.15 1.26
CA ASP A 224 -13.88 -29.08 2.62
C ASP A 224 -12.76 -29.47 3.62
N ASP A 225 -12.72 -28.81 4.78
CA ASP A 225 -11.70 -28.98 5.84
C ASP A 225 -10.24 -28.66 5.44
N VAL A 226 -10.03 -27.68 4.55
CA VAL A 226 -8.69 -27.22 4.20
C VAL A 226 -7.96 -26.58 5.40
N ASP A 227 -6.69 -26.95 5.58
CA ASP A 227 -5.78 -26.36 6.56
C ASP A 227 -4.81 -25.38 5.90
N TYR A 228 -4.67 -24.18 6.50
CA TYR A 228 -3.66 -23.19 6.14
C TYR A 228 -2.25 -23.80 6.08
N HIS A 229 -1.91 -24.65 7.06
CA HIS A 229 -0.58 -25.28 7.15
C HIS A 229 -0.32 -26.29 6.03
N ALA A 230 -1.35 -26.78 5.35
CA ALA A 230 -1.19 -27.58 4.14
C ALA A 230 -0.93 -26.72 2.90
N ILE A 231 -1.54 -25.53 2.81
CA ILE A 231 -1.51 -24.68 1.61
C ILE A 231 -0.25 -23.78 1.57
N SER A 232 0.08 -23.11 2.68
CA SER A 232 1.17 -22.13 2.72
C SER A 232 2.52 -22.68 2.24
N PRO A 233 2.97 -23.87 2.68
CA PRO A 233 4.24 -24.45 2.20
C PRO A 233 4.25 -24.74 0.69
N GLN A 234 3.12 -25.19 0.13
CA GLN A 234 3.02 -25.51 -1.30
C GLN A 234 3.12 -24.26 -2.17
N LEU A 235 2.41 -23.19 -1.78
CA LEU A 235 2.49 -21.91 -2.48
C LEU A 235 3.89 -21.31 -2.41
N ASN A 236 4.52 -21.36 -1.23
CA ASN A 236 5.90 -20.91 -1.06
C ASN A 236 6.89 -21.73 -1.90
N GLN A 237 6.74 -23.06 -1.94
CA GLN A 237 7.60 -23.92 -2.76
C GLN A 237 7.44 -23.61 -4.26
N LEU A 238 6.21 -23.40 -4.73
CA LEU A 238 5.94 -23.00 -6.11
C LEU A 238 6.60 -21.65 -6.42
N LEU A 239 6.45 -20.66 -5.54
CA LEU A 239 7.11 -19.36 -5.66
C LEU A 239 8.64 -19.50 -5.78
N LEU A 240 9.27 -20.26 -4.88
CA LEU A 240 10.72 -20.46 -4.87
C LEU A 240 11.21 -21.18 -6.14
N ALA A 241 10.49 -22.20 -6.60
CA ALA A 241 10.82 -22.92 -7.83
C ALA A 241 10.75 -22.00 -9.05
N THR A 242 9.68 -21.21 -9.20
CA THR A 242 9.54 -20.25 -10.30
C THR A 242 10.58 -19.13 -10.21
N ALA A 243 10.94 -18.68 -9.00
CA ALA A 243 11.98 -17.67 -8.81
C ALA A 243 13.37 -18.19 -9.21
N ALA A 244 13.66 -19.47 -8.96
CA ALA A 244 14.94 -20.09 -9.31
C ALA A 244 15.17 -20.20 -10.82
N GLU A 245 14.12 -20.15 -11.64
CA GLU A 245 14.21 -20.14 -13.11
C GLU A 245 14.61 -18.76 -13.67
N LEU A 246 14.56 -17.70 -12.86
CA LEU A 246 14.91 -16.37 -13.33
C LEU A 246 16.43 -16.25 -13.56
N PRO A 247 16.87 -15.69 -14.70
CA PRO A 247 18.27 -15.51 -14.98
C PRO A 247 18.89 -14.52 -13.98
N LEU A 248 19.98 -14.94 -13.33
CA LEU A 248 20.76 -14.07 -12.46
C LEU A 248 21.42 -12.96 -13.30
N ARG A 249 20.99 -11.71 -13.11
CA ARG A 249 21.63 -10.53 -13.70
C ARG A 249 22.49 -9.84 -12.65
N LEU A 250 23.80 -10.09 -12.69
CA LEU A 250 24.77 -9.40 -11.84
C LEU A 250 25.26 -8.14 -12.56
N GLN A 251 25.11 -6.98 -11.91
CA GLN A 251 25.84 -5.77 -12.26
C GLN A 251 26.85 -5.52 -11.15
N VAL A 252 28.14 -5.68 -11.46
CA VAL A 252 29.24 -5.44 -10.52
C VAL A 252 29.82 -4.07 -10.85
N ALA A 253 29.80 -3.18 -9.87
CA ALA A 253 30.49 -1.89 -9.94
C ALA A 253 31.63 -1.90 -8.93
N GLY A 254 32.87 -1.70 -9.41
CA GLY A 254 34.03 -1.47 -8.58
C GLY A 254 34.42 0.01 -8.64
N ALA A 255 34.44 0.68 -7.48
CA ALA A 255 35.04 1.99 -7.34
C ALA A 255 36.31 1.82 -6.51
N THR A 256 37.45 2.22 -7.07
CA THR A 256 38.75 2.20 -6.38
C THR A 256 39.12 3.63 -6.01
N ASP A 257 39.47 3.85 -4.75
CA ASP A 257 39.98 5.13 -4.24
C ASP A 257 41.50 5.02 -4.10
N THR A 258 42.22 6.04 -4.57
CA THR A 258 43.66 6.21 -4.36
C THR A 258 44.06 6.28 -2.89
N GLY A 259 43.11 6.69 -2.02
CA GLY A 259 43.36 7.03 -0.63
C GLY A 259 44.15 8.35 -0.49
N PRO A 260 44.16 8.95 0.70
CA PRO A 260 44.69 10.32 0.90
C PRO A 260 46.21 10.45 0.81
N GLY A 261 46.95 9.34 0.68
CA GLY A 261 48.41 9.32 0.75
C GLY A 261 49.14 8.91 -0.53
N ARG A 262 48.40 8.60 -1.61
CA ARG A 262 48.99 8.17 -2.89
C ARG A 262 48.45 9.02 -4.03
N THR A 263 49.33 9.48 -4.91
CA THR A 263 48.97 10.34 -6.06
C THR A 263 48.43 9.55 -7.26
N GLN A 264 48.51 8.21 -7.25
CA GLN A 264 48.12 7.35 -8.36
C GLN A 264 47.48 6.06 -7.87
N ASN A 265 46.49 5.57 -8.62
CA ASN A 265 45.80 4.31 -8.41
C ASN A 265 46.47 3.24 -9.29
N GLU A 266 47.06 2.22 -8.69
CA GLU A 266 47.78 1.16 -9.41
C GLU A 266 46.84 0.33 -10.33
N ASP A 267 45.53 0.35 -10.06
CA ASP A 267 44.51 -0.31 -10.90
C ASP A 267 44.16 0.49 -12.18
N SER A 268 44.76 1.67 -12.41
CA SER A 268 44.54 2.49 -13.62
C SER A 268 45.35 2.03 -14.84
N CYS A 269 46.15 0.99 -14.72
CA CYS A 269 47.03 0.50 -15.79
C CYS A 269 46.35 -0.58 -16.65
N PHE A 270 45.38 -0.19 -17.49
CA PHE A 270 45.06 -0.94 -18.70
C PHE A 270 45.80 -0.32 -19.90
N PRO A 271 46.45 -1.12 -20.77
CA PRO A 271 47.03 -0.58 -21.98
C PRO A 271 45.92 -0.15 -22.94
N GLY A 272 45.99 1.11 -23.41
CA GLY A 272 45.07 1.63 -24.42
C GLY A 272 45.19 0.82 -25.72
N ILE A 273 44.04 0.46 -26.30
CA ILE A 273 43.96 -0.16 -27.61
C ILE A 273 44.42 0.89 -28.64
N GLY A 274 45.56 0.64 -29.28
CA GLY A 274 45.97 1.28 -30.53
C GLY A 274 45.48 0.47 -31.73
#